data_AF-A0A420QAN4-F1
#
_entry.id   AF-A0A420QAN4-F1
#
_cell.length_a   1.000
_cell.length_b   1.000
_cell.length_c   1.000
_cell.angle_alpha   90.00
_cell.angle_beta   90.00
_cell.angle_gamma   90.00
#
_symmetry.space_group_name_H-M   'P 1'
#
loop_
_entity.id
_entity.type
_entity.pdbx_description
1 polymer ?
#
loop_
_entity_poly.entity_id
_entity_poly.type
_entity_poly.pdbx_seq_one_letter_code
_entity_poly.pdbx_strand_id
1 'polypeptide(L)'
;MIFNQQGRSEAVDFLESVFKATRREGQPAFDHVIFCTNVTYAASGYKRDFVNRQFDPAEIDKMTVQQRFADKWMSLDPTATVKVMPTIEQSINYARHLGEDLPEGETVQAFITGSLHLVGGALGILEKADAL
;
A
#
# COMPACT_ATOMS: atom_id res chain seq x y z
N MET A 1 -3.48 6.25 0.52
CA MET A 1 -2.58 5.62 -0.48
C MET A 1 -2.22 4.21 -0.04
N ILE A 2 -2.19 3.25 -0.96
CA ILE A 2 -1.57 1.92 -0.77
C ILE A 2 -0.38 1.83 -1.73
N PHE A 3 0.80 1.53 -1.18
CA PHE A 3 2.06 1.53 -1.92
C PHE A 3 2.90 0.30 -1.65
N ASN A 4 3.58 -0.18 -2.69
CA ASN A 4 4.68 -1.12 -2.59
C ASN A 4 5.60 -1.01 -3.82
N GLN A 5 6.90 -1.08 -3.59
CA GLN A 5 7.92 -1.19 -4.63
C GLN A 5 9.04 -2.12 -4.14
N GLN A 6 9.57 -2.96 -5.02
CA GLN A 6 10.68 -3.86 -4.69
C GLN A 6 11.87 -3.65 -5.65
N GLY A 7 13.09 -3.75 -5.11
CA GLY A 7 14.31 -3.84 -5.90
C GLY A 7 14.85 -2.54 -6.51
N ARG A 8 14.41 -1.37 -6.06
CA ARG A 8 14.92 -0.06 -6.51
C ARG A 8 15.18 0.86 -5.34
N SER A 9 16.42 1.26 -5.14
CA SER A 9 16.81 2.25 -4.13
C SER A 9 16.08 3.58 -4.32
N GLU A 10 15.75 3.92 -5.57
CA GLU A 10 15.03 5.14 -5.96
C GLU A 10 13.55 5.14 -5.54
N ALA A 11 13.02 4.03 -5.02
CA ALA A 11 11.64 3.98 -4.54
C ALA A 11 11.38 4.98 -3.40
N VAL A 12 12.41 5.29 -2.61
CA VAL A 12 12.35 6.30 -1.55
C VAL A 12 12.23 7.71 -2.15
N ASP A 13 12.96 7.99 -3.23
CA ASP A 13 12.90 9.28 -3.94
C ASP A 13 11.56 9.47 -4.66
N PHE A 14 10.95 8.37 -5.11
CA PHE A 14 9.60 8.38 -5.64
C PHE A 14 8.57 8.83 -4.59
N LEU A 15 8.69 8.39 -3.33
CA LEU A 15 7.81 8.83 -2.25
C LEU A 15 7.88 10.34 -2.01
N GLU A 16 9.07 10.93 -2.08
CA GLU A 16 9.20 12.39 -1.99
C GLU A 16 8.48 13.11 -3.13
N SER A 17 8.59 12.57 -4.34
CA SER A 17 7.94 13.14 -5.52
C SER A 17 6.41 13.04 -5.42
N VAL A 18 5.89 11.90 -4.96
CA VAL A 18 4.46 11.72 -4.68
C VAL A 18 4.00 12.71 -3.62
N PHE A 19 4.69 12.79 -2.48
CA PHE A 19 4.36 13.74 -1.42
C PHE A 19 4.32 15.19 -1.93
N LYS A 20 5.34 15.63 -2.67
CA LYS A 20 5.39 16.99 -3.25
C LYS A 20 4.21 17.27 -4.18
N ALA A 21 3.78 16.27 -4.95
CA ALA A 21 2.66 16.39 -5.89
C ALA A 21 1.29 16.37 -5.21
N THR A 22 1.17 15.72 -4.04
CA THR A 22 -0.12 15.54 -3.36
C THR A 22 -0.26 16.32 -2.05
N ARG A 23 0.77 17.06 -1.63
CA ARG A 23 0.73 17.89 -0.41
C ARG A 23 -0.42 18.89 -0.45
N ARG A 24 -1.03 19.09 0.71
CA ARG A 24 -2.12 20.04 0.95
C ARG A 24 -1.70 20.96 2.10
N GLU A 25 -1.99 22.25 2.02
CA GLU A 25 -1.65 23.16 3.13
C GLU A 25 -2.52 22.83 4.35
N GLY A 26 -1.87 22.64 5.51
CA GLY A 26 -2.55 22.35 6.78
C GLY A 26 -3.20 20.97 6.90
N GLN A 27 -2.98 20.08 5.93
CA GLN A 27 -3.56 18.73 5.90
C GLN A 27 -2.50 17.70 5.44
N PRO A 28 -2.61 16.43 5.84
CA PRO A 28 -1.73 15.40 5.31
C PRO A 28 -1.91 15.28 3.79
N ALA A 29 -0.87 14.86 3.08
CA ALA A 29 -0.94 14.60 1.64
C ALA A 29 -1.90 13.43 1.33
N PHE A 30 -2.00 12.46 2.23
CA PHE A 30 -3.03 11.43 2.29
C PHE A 30 -3.36 11.17 3.75
N ASP A 31 -4.64 11.04 4.09
CA ASP A 31 -5.06 10.80 5.48
C ASP A 31 -4.53 9.47 6.02
N HIS A 32 -4.49 8.44 5.15
CA HIS A 32 -3.88 7.15 5.42
C HIS A 32 -2.87 6.75 4.34
N VAL A 33 -1.70 6.25 4.77
CA VAL A 33 -0.66 5.71 3.89
C VAL A 33 -0.26 4.31 4.34
N ILE A 34 -0.44 3.34 3.44
CA ILE A 34 -0.26 1.92 3.71
C ILE A 34 0.87 1.39 2.85
N PHE A 35 1.89 0.83 3.49
CA PHE A 35 3.00 0.14 2.83
C PHE A 35 2.81 -1.36 2.98
N CYS A 36 2.73 -2.08 1.87
CA CYS A 36 2.45 -3.52 1.89
C CYS A 36 3.50 -4.35 1.15
N THR A 37 3.46 -5.67 1.29
CA THR A 37 4.29 -6.57 0.47
C THR A 37 3.61 -6.90 -0.87
N ASN A 38 4.25 -7.72 -1.69
CA ASN A 38 3.65 -8.25 -2.93
C ASN A 38 2.78 -9.51 -2.70
N VAL A 39 2.63 -9.97 -1.45
CA VAL A 39 1.75 -11.09 -1.13
C VAL A 39 0.30 -10.69 -1.39
N THR A 40 -0.36 -11.39 -2.31
CA THR A 40 -1.71 -11.01 -2.78
C THR A 40 -2.78 -11.29 -1.73
N TYR A 41 -2.92 -12.56 -1.32
CA TYR A 41 -3.97 -13.02 -0.40
C TYR A 41 -3.36 -13.42 0.95
N ALA A 42 -4.06 -13.13 2.04
CA ALA A 42 -3.62 -13.49 3.39
C ALA A 42 -3.61 -15.02 3.61
N ALA A 43 -4.61 -15.74 3.07
CA ALA A 43 -4.75 -17.17 3.29
C ALA A 43 -3.95 -18.05 2.32
N SER A 44 -3.87 -17.66 1.04
CA SER A 44 -3.24 -18.47 -0.02
C SER A 44 -1.89 -17.96 -0.50
N GLY A 45 -1.40 -16.82 0.02
CA GLY A 45 -0.14 -16.21 -0.38
C GLY A 45 -0.19 -15.55 -1.77
N TYR A 46 0.87 -15.70 -2.55
CA TYR A 46 0.98 -15.14 -3.90
C TYR A 46 -0.01 -15.81 -4.88
N LYS A 47 -0.57 -15.02 -5.80
CA LYS A 47 -1.10 -15.59 -7.04
C LYS A 47 0.10 -16.20 -7.82
N ARG A 48 -0.05 -17.45 -8.28
CA ARG A 48 1.04 -18.26 -8.88
C ARG A 48 1.85 -17.54 -9.97
N ASP A 49 1.23 -16.61 -10.68
CA ASP A 49 1.83 -15.84 -11.78
C ASP A 49 2.80 -14.73 -11.31
N PHE A 50 2.87 -14.46 -10.00
CA PHE A 50 3.52 -13.28 -9.41
C PHE A 50 4.58 -13.62 -8.35
N VAL A 51 5.07 -14.87 -8.30
CA VAL A 51 6.11 -15.30 -7.34
C VAL A 51 7.47 -14.76 -7.77
N ASN A 52 7.88 -13.65 -7.16
CA ASN A 52 9.23 -13.11 -7.34
C ASN A 52 10.23 -13.82 -6.41
N ARG A 53 11.10 -14.68 -6.97
CA ARG A 53 12.09 -15.49 -6.22
C ARG A 53 13.39 -14.74 -5.90
N GLN A 54 13.48 -13.44 -6.18
CA GLN A 54 14.73 -12.69 -6.07
C GLN A 54 15.05 -12.13 -4.68
N PHE A 55 14.12 -12.20 -3.71
CA PHE A 55 14.27 -11.55 -2.40
C PHE A 55 14.41 -12.55 -1.25
N ASP A 56 15.19 -12.16 -0.23
CA ASP A 56 15.37 -12.97 0.98
C ASP A 56 14.03 -13.13 1.73
N PRO A 57 13.54 -14.37 1.92
CA PRO A 57 12.33 -14.64 2.68
C PRO A 57 12.31 -13.97 4.06
N ALA A 58 13.45 -13.85 4.73
CA ALA A 58 13.54 -13.24 6.06
C ALA A 58 13.32 -11.71 6.05
N GLU A 59 13.67 -11.02 4.97
CA GLU A 59 13.40 -9.58 4.82
C GLU A 59 11.94 -9.30 4.49
N ILE A 60 11.28 -10.22 3.77
CA ILE A 60 9.84 -10.19 3.52
C ILE A 60 9.08 -10.43 4.82
N ASP A 61 9.49 -11.44 5.60
CA ASP A 61 8.86 -11.79 6.88
C ASP A 61 8.97 -10.64 7.90
N LYS A 62 10.10 -9.92 7.89
CA LYS A 62 10.33 -8.74 8.73
C LYS A 62 9.81 -7.44 8.12
N MET A 63 9.26 -7.46 6.91
CA MET A 63 8.72 -6.29 6.21
C MET A 63 9.67 -5.08 6.20
N THR A 64 10.99 -5.32 6.14
CA THR A 64 12.00 -4.29 6.42
C THR A 64 11.95 -3.16 5.39
N VAL A 65 11.66 -3.47 4.13
CA VAL A 65 11.48 -2.47 3.07
C VAL A 65 10.25 -1.60 3.35
N GLN A 66 9.13 -2.20 3.75
CA GLN A 66 7.89 -1.48 4.05
C GLN A 66 8.08 -0.56 5.27
N GLN A 67 8.83 -1.02 6.29
CA GLN A 67 9.18 -0.18 7.43
C GLN A 67 10.01 1.03 7.01
N ARG A 68 11.01 0.86 6.13
CA ARG A 68 11.81 1.98 5.61
C ARG A 68 10.95 2.99 4.84
N PHE A 69 9.95 2.55 4.08
CA PHE A 69 9.00 3.45 3.43
C PHE A 69 8.13 4.19 4.45
N ALA A 70 7.67 3.49 5.49
CA ALA A 70 6.90 4.09 6.57
C ALA A 70 7.69 5.20 7.27
N ASP A 71 8.94 4.91 7.67
CA ASP A 71 9.82 5.87 8.33
C ASP A 71 10.08 7.09 7.44
N LYS A 72 10.31 6.87 6.14
CA LYS A 72 10.45 7.97 5.18
C LYS A 72 9.20 8.82 5.11
N TRP A 73 8.02 8.20 4.95
CA TRP A 73 6.79 8.97 4.82
C TRP A 73 6.47 9.76 6.09
N MET A 74 6.65 9.16 7.27
CA MET A 74 6.48 9.87 8.55
C MET A 74 7.44 11.06 8.70
N SER A 75 8.65 10.99 8.13
CA SER A 75 9.57 12.14 8.10
C SER A 75 9.13 13.27 7.15
N LEU A 76 8.37 12.95 6.10
CA LEU A 76 7.86 13.91 5.12
C LEU A 76 6.53 14.53 5.57
N ASP A 77 5.65 13.68 6.10
CA ASP A 77 4.30 14.00 6.52
C ASP A 77 4.00 13.32 7.87
N PRO A 78 4.34 13.98 8.99
CA PRO A 78 4.09 13.44 10.32
C PRO A 78 2.60 13.45 10.70
N THR A 79 1.74 14.08 9.88
CA THR A 79 0.29 14.18 10.15
C THR A 79 -0.52 13.06 9.53
N ALA A 80 0.07 12.30 8.59
CA ALA A 80 -0.57 11.15 7.96
C ALA A 80 -0.62 9.94 8.91
N THR A 81 -1.70 9.17 8.86
CA THR A 81 -1.76 7.86 9.52
C THR A 81 -1.02 6.83 8.68
N VAL A 82 0.19 6.44 9.11
CA VAL A 82 1.02 5.47 8.39
C VAL A 82 0.83 4.05 8.93
N LYS A 83 0.67 3.08 8.03
CA LYS A 83 0.49 1.65 8.34
C LYS A 83 1.40 0.79 7.48
N VAL A 84 1.83 -0.34 8.05
CA VAL A 84 2.57 -1.39 7.35
C VAL A 84 1.71 -2.65 7.39
N MET A 85 1.42 -3.26 6.23
CA MET A 85 0.51 -4.41 6.12
C MET A 85 1.10 -5.59 5.35
N PRO A 86 0.94 -6.83 5.83
CA PRO A 86 1.63 -7.97 5.23
C PRO A 86 1.14 -8.30 3.82
N THR A 87 -0.12 -8.01 3.48
CA THR A 87 -0.68 -8.37 2.16
C THR A 87 -1.42 -7.22 1.47
N ILE A 88 -1.58 -7.37 0.16
CA ILE A 88 -2.39 -6.48 -0.67
C ILE A 88 -3.85 -6.54 -0.22
N GLU A 89 -4.39 -7.74 0.00
CA GLU A 89 -5.75 -7.96 0.48
C GLU A 89 -6.03 -7.25 1.81
N GLN A 90 -5.14 -7.36 2.80
CA GLN A 90 -5.32 -6.67 4.07
C GLN A 90 -5.29 -5.15 3.90
N SER A 91 -4.46 -4.64 3.00
CA SER A 91 -4.36 -3.21 2.70
C SER A 91 -5.66 -2.68 2.07
N ILE A 92 -6.24 -3.41 1.13
CA ILE A 92 -7.52 -3.08 0.51
C ILE A 92 -8.66 -3.19 1.52
N ASN A 93 -8.68 -4.26 2.32
CA ASN A 93 -9.70 -4.44 3.34
C ASN A 93 -9.64 -3.31 4.36
N TYR A 94 -8.46 -2.90 4.83
CA TYR A 94 -8.33 -1.74 5.71
C TYR A 94 -8.93 -0.47 5.08
N ALA A 95 -8.65 -0.20 3.80
CA ALA A 95 -9.24 0.94 3.10
C ALA A 95 -10.78 0.86 3.01
N ARG A 96 -11.35 -0.34 2.87
CA ARG A 96 -12.80 -0.56 2.93
C ARG A 96 -13.37 -0.27 4.31
N HIS A 97 -12.74 -0.78 5.37
CA HIS A 97 -13.17 -0.55 6.75
C HIS A 97 -13.16 0.95 7.11
N LEU A 98 -12.20 1.73 6.59
CA LEU A 98 -12.21 3.19 6.78
C LEU A 98 -13.47 3.88 6.22
N GLY A 99 -14.16 3.26 5.25
CA GLY A 99 -15.39 3.78 4.67
C GLY A 99 -16.66 3.35 5.40
N GLU A 100 -16.60 2.35 6.28
CA GLU A 100 -17.78 1.82 7.00
C GLU A 100 -18.33 2.82 8.02
N ASP A 101 -17.44 3.64 8.61
CA ASP A 101 -17.79 4.62 9.65
C ASP A 101 -18.05 6.03 9.09
N LEU A 102 -18.09 6.19 7.76
CA LEU A 102 -18.30 7.50 7.14
C LEU A 102 -19.79 7.89 7.11
N PRO A 103 -20.11 9.19 7.24
CA PRO A 103 -21.47 9.69 7.05
C PRO A 103 -22.05 9.33 5.68
N GLU A 104 -23.37 9.25 5.61
CA GLU A 104 -24.08 8.97 4.35
C GLU A 104 -23.69 9.99 3.27
N GLY A 105 -23.21 9.48 2.12
CA GLY A 105 -22.73 10.30 1.00
C GLY A 105 -21.22 10.56 0.98
N GLU A 106 -20.49 10.22 2.04
CA GLU A 106 -19.03 10.28 2.06
C GLU A 106 -18.41 8.92 1.67
N THR A 107 -17.23 8.95 1.03
CA THR A 107 -16.54 7.74 0.58
C THR A 107 -15.03 7.86 0.74
N VAL A 108 -14.37 6.72 0.95
CA VAL A 108 -12.91 6.63 0.92
C VAL A 108 -12.44 6.50 -0.53
N GLN A 109 -11.57 7.42 -0.96
CA GLN A 109 -10.86 7.28 -2.23
C GLN A 109 -9.48 6.65 -2.00
N ALA A 110 -9.30 5.39 -2.44
CA ALA A 110 -8.03 4.68 -2.32
C ALA A 110 -7.17 4.84 -3.59
N PHE A 111 -6.01 5.49 -3.47
CA PHE A 111 -4.99 5.50 -4.52
C PHE A 111 -3.99 4.36 -4.32
N ILE A 112 -3.97 3.39 -5.25
CA ILE A 112 -3.07 2.23 -5.24
C ILE A 112 -2.01 2.42 -6.32
N THR A 113 -0.73 2.44 -5.95
CA THR A 113 0.36 2.67 -6.90
C THR A 113 1.67 1.99 -6.49
N GLY A 114 2.61 1.85 -7.41
CA GLY A 114 3.93 1.25 -7.17
C GLY A 114 4.27 0.18 -8.21
N SER A 115 4.64 -1.03 -7.76
CA SER A 115 5.04 -2.12 -8.64
C SER A 115 3.86 -2.72 -9.42
N LEU A 116 4.15 -3.32 -10.57
CA LEU A 116 3.17 -4.07 -11.36
C LEU A 116 2.51 -5.21 -10.56
N HIS A 117 3.25 -5.84 -9.64
CA HIS A 117 2.76 -6.92 -8.79
C HIS A 117 1.69 -6.43 -7.81
N LEU A 118 1.90 -5.24 -7.22
CA LEU A 118 0.89 -4.62 -6.36
C LEU A 118 -0.37 -4.26 -7.17
N VAL A 119 -0.21 -3.52 -8.26
CA VAL A 119 -1.36 -3.04 -9.05
C VAL A 119 -2.14 -4.22 -9.65
N GLY A 120 -1.44 -5.19 -10.25
CA GLY A 120 -2.05 -6.40 -10.80
C GLY A 120 -2.70 -7.29 -9.73
N GLY A 121 -2.07 -7.41 -8.55
CA GLY A 121 -2.65 -8.12 -7.41
C GLY A 121 -3.92 -7.46 -6.88
N ALA A 122 -3.93 -6.13 -6.79
CA ALA A 122 -5.09 -5.36 -6.36
C ALA A 122 -6.26 -5.50 -7.34
N LEU A 123 -6.01 -5.36 -8.65
CA LEU A 123 -7.03 -5.57 -9.68
C LEU A 123 -7.66 -6.97 -9.57
N GLY A 124 -6.83 -8.01 -9.41
CA GLY A 124 -7.32 -9.38 -9.27
C GLY A 124 -8.12 -9.65 -7.99
N ILE A 125 -7.99 -8.82 -6.95
CA ILE A 125 -8.84 -8.87 -5.74
C ILE A 125 -10.16 -8.13 -6.00
N LEU A 126 -10.09 -6.95 -6.62
CA LEU A 126 -11.25 -6.11 -6.88
C LEU A 126 -12.21 -6.76 -7.89
N GLU A 127 -11.69 -7.32 -8.99
CA GLU A 127 -12.50 -8.04 -10.00
C GLU A 127 -13.24 -9.25 -9.42
N LYS A 128 -12.66 -9.93 -8.42
CA LYS A 128 -13.34 -11.04 -7.73
C LYS A 128 -14.39 -10.59 -6.73
N ALA A 129 -14.21 -9.40 -6.15
CA ALA A 129 -15.20 -8.83 -5.23
C ALA A 129 -16.47 -8.42 -5.99
N ASP A 130 -16.34 -7.97 -7.24
CA ASP A 130 -17.47 -7.60 -8.10
C ASP A 130 -18.17 -8.82 -8.75
N ALA A 131 -17.57 -10.01 -8.68
CA ALA A 131 -18.09 -11.25 -9.28
C ALA A 131 -18.88 -12.14 -8.31
N LEU A 132 -19.11 -11.69 -7.07
CA LEU A 132 -19.86 -12.37 -6.00
C LEU A 132 -21.10 -11.57 -5.64
#